data_AF-A0A1C6R0P0-F1
#
_entry.id   AF-A0A1C6R0P0-F1
#
_cell.length_a   1.000
_cell.length_b   1.000
_cell.length_c   1.000
_cell.angle_alpha   90.00
_cell.angle_beta   90.00
_cell.angle_gamma   90.00
#
_symmetry.space_group_name_H-M   'P 1'
#
loop_
_entity.id
_entity.type
_entity.pdbx_description
1 polymer ?
#
loop_
_entity_poly.entity_id
_entity_poly.type
_entity_poly.pdbx_seq_one_letter_code
_entity_poly.pdbx_strand_id
1 'polypeptide(L)'
;MARLLDCFSALLSFGLALDASIAAGRTGATTCEEAQRRAIELLDEARAAAERLGKSAGQIESALFAMVAWIDEVLSRHPGCEAAAAPLQMRLFNSSNAKTEFFHHLSALPADEEEVREVYWHALALGFKGQYYFESGDDGELGKLKDLHGQQLAIRPASLDTLAEDRITPQPYGVPDPPGPRDPQGRKRALLRTVAALAVVVPLAYLATHLLTHSRETPLTLVQRVEQQVQTYACADLSARQTPEGIIRVSGWVPTMEDVVRVQREVRGLPGVTETSFDLRLRVWPHCEVVEILKPYQARNRELGHGLKVEAASAHKGQLREGDPVLFHVTGPNYDGYLWVDYYTADGAVMHLKAGRGQQAQVRAGETVELGRDIPASWLVAPPFGTVLLAALSSPVPFSEAAAERPPFELASAYLQRLRETLAAGQSGARVIADALFLETVPR
;
A
#
# COMPACT_ATOMS: atom_id res chain seq x y z
N MET A 1 30.85 17.95 -8.44
CA MET A 1 31.27 17.07 -7.33
C MET A 1 30.70 15.70 -7.65
N ALA A 2 31.47 14.61 -7.51
CA ALA A 2 30.99 13.27 -7.84
C ALA A 2 29.87 12.86 -6.88
N ARG A 3 28.78 12.30 -7.42
CA ARG A 3 27.60 11.82 -6.70
C ARG A 3 27.71 10.31 -6.47
N LEU A 4 26.91 9.77 -5.55
CA LEU A 4 26.90 8.33 -5.23
C LEU A 4 26.67 7.46 -6.47
N LEU A 5 25.79 7.88 -7.38
CA LEU A 5 25.54 7.19 -8.65
C LEU A 5 26.81 7.00 -9.50
N ASP A 6 27.72 7.98 -9.50
CA ASP A 6 28.94 7.93 -10.33
C ASP A 6 29.84 6.74 -9.96
N CYS A 7 29.77 6.29 -8.69
CA CYS A 7 30.49 5.12 -8.19
C CYS A 7 30.05 3.82 -8.87
N PHE A 8 28.82 3.76 -9.38
CA PHE A 8 28.23 2.59 -10.02
C PHE A 8 28.30 2.62 -11.55
N SER A 9 28.86 3.67 -12.15
CA SER A 9 28.92 3.84 -13.61
C SER A 9 29.52 2.64 -14.36
N ALA A 10 30.57 2.02 -13.81
CA ALA A 10 31.21 0.84 -14.39
C ALA A 10 30.30 -0.41 -14.32
N LEU A 11 29.59 -0.62 -13.21
CA LEU A 11 28.61 -1.68 -13.05
C LEU A 11 27.42 -1.50 -13.99
N LEU A 12 26.88 -0.28 -14.08
CA LEU A 12 25.79 0.06 -14.98
C LEU A 12 26.17 -0.19 -16.44
N SER A 13 27.35 0.27 -16.85
CA SER A 13 27.87 0.04 -18.21
C SER A 13 28.02 -1.45 -18.52
N PHE A 14 28.56 -2.22 -17.56
CA PHE A 14 28.70 -3.67 -17.69
C PHE A 14 27.34 -4.37 -17.81
N GLY A 15 26.39 -4.08 -16.93
CA GLY A 15 25.06 -4.68 -16.94
C GLY A 15 24.29 -4.37 -18.22
N LEU A 16 24.36 -3.14 -18.73
CA LEU A 16 23.73 -2.77 -20.00
C LEU A 16 24.36 -3.47 -21.21
N ALA A 17 25.70 -3.58 -21.23
CA ALA A 17 26.40 -4.32 -22.28
C ALA A 17 26.05 -5.81 -22.25
N LEU A 18 25.96 -6.39 -21.04
CA LEU A 18 25.52 -7.77 -20.84
C LEU A 18 24.09 -7.96 -21.34
N ASP A 19 23.15 -7.11 -20.94
CA ASP A 19 21.75 -7.18 -21.38
C ASP A 19 21.62 -7.10 -22.91
N ALA A 20 22.31 -6.14 -23.53
CA ALA A 20 22.34 -6.00 -24.99
C ALA A 20 22.93 -7.23 -25.70
N SER A 21 23.92 -7.90 -25.08
CA SER A 21 24.49 -9.14 -25.61
C SER A 21 23.52 -10.32 -25.51
N ILE A 22 22.77 -10.43 -24.40
CA ILE A 22 21.75 -11.45 -24.16
C ILE A 22 20.62 -11.28 -25.16
N ALA A 23 20.08 -10.06 -25.30
CA ALA A 23 19.01 -9.75 -26.24
C ALA A 23 19.39 -10.04 -27.70
N ALA A 24 20.68 -9.92 -28.04
CA ALA A 24 21.20 -10.23 -29.37
C ALA A 24 21.62 -11.70 -29.56
N GLY A 25 21.43 -12.57 -28.57
CA GLY A 25 21.83 -13.98 -28.63
C GLY A 25 23.34 -14.22 -28.70
N ARG A 26 24.16 -13.23 -28.30
CA ARG A 26 25.64 -13.29 -28.33
C ARG A 26 26.24 -13.72 -26.98
N THR A 27 25.63 -14.72 -26.33
CA THR A 27 25.99 -15.16 -24.97
C THR A 27 27.22 -16.09 -24.91
N GLY A 28 27.75 -16.50 -26.06
CA GLY A 28 28.88 -17.44 -26.13
C GLY A 28 30.23 -16.91 -25.63
N ALA A 29 30.34 -15.61 -25.32
CA ALA A 29 31.59 -14.98 -24.90
C ALA A 29 31.79 -14.87 -23.38
N THR A 30 30.74 -15.06 -22.56
CA THR A 30 30.83 -14.90 -21.11
C THR A 30 29.86 -15.85 -20.42
N THR A 31 30.36 -16.66 -19.52
CA THR A 31 29.53 -17.56 -18.71
C THR A 31 28.80 -16.80 -17.60
N CYS A 32 27.72 -17.38 -17.06
CA CYS A 32 26.98 -16.76 -15.94
C CYS A 32 27.89 -16.52 -14.72
N GLU A 33 28.78 -17.48 -14.41
CA GLU A 33 29.71 -17.39 -13.29
C GLU A 33 30.74 -16.28 -13.50
N GLU A 34 31.29 -16.13 -14.72
CA GLU A 34 32.17 -15.01 -15.06
C GLU A 34 31.45 -13.67 -14.95
N ALA A 35 30.20 -13.58 -15.40
CA ALA A 35 29.40 -12.38 -15.30
C ALA A 35 29.08 -12.00 -13.85
N GLN A 36 28.72 -12.98 -13.00
CA GLN A 36 28.51 -12.78 -11.57
C GLN A 36 29.80 -12.34 -10.86
N ARG A 37 30.93 -13.00 -11.14
CA ARG A 37 32.23 -12.61 -10.57
C ARG A 37 32.59 -11.18 -10.95
N ARG A 38 32.40 -10.80 -12.23
CA ARG A 38 32.68 -9.43 -12.68
C ARG A 38 31.75 -8.42 -12.03
N ALA A 39 30.47 -8.75 -11.84
CA ALA A 39 29.52 -7.89 -11.12
C ALA A 39 29.95 -7.67 -9.66
N ILE A 40 30.40 -8.72 -8.96
CA ILE A 40 30.90 -8.61 -7.58
C ILE A 40 32.13 -7.70 -7.51
N GLU A 41 33.11 -7.89 -8.40
CA GLU A 41 34.31 -7.01 -8.45
C GLU A 41 33.91 -5.54 -8.63
N LEU A 42 32.97 -5.25 -9.54
CA LEU A 42 32.49 -3.90 -9.78
C LEU A 42 31.69 -3.31 -8.60
N LEU A 43 30.95 -4.14 -7.86
CA LEU A 43 30.25 -3.74 -6.64
C LEU A 43 31.25 -3.39 -5.52
N ASP A 44 32.32 -4.16 -5.38
CA ASP A 44 33.39 -3.89 -4.40
C ASP A 44 34.16 -2.61 -4.76
N GLU A 45 34.45 -2.39 -6.05
CA GLU A 45 35.05 -1.14 -6.55
C GLU A 45 34.14 0.07 -6.27
N ALA A 46 32.83 -0.07 -6.50
CA ALA A 46 31.84 0.97 -6.23
C ALA A 46 31.73 1.30 -4.73
N ARG A 47 31.74 0.28 -3.87
CA ARG A 47 31.78 0.43 -2.40
C ARG A 47 32.99 1.25 -1.98
N ALA A 48 34.19 0.86 -2.42
CA ALA A 48 35.43 1.58 -2.10
C ALA A 48 35.47 3.01 -2.68
N ALA A 49 34.82 3.26 -3.81
CA ALA A 49 34.67 4.61 -4.35
C ALA A 49 33.73 5.47 -3.50
N ALA A 50 32.57 4.93 -3.08
CA ALA A 50 31.60 5.64 -2.25
C ALA A 50 32.15 5.95 -0.85
N GLU A 51 32.92 5.04 -0.26
CA GLU A 51 33.63 5.27 1.02
C GLU A 51 34.62 6.43 0.90
N ARG A 52 35.40 6.51 -0.19
CA ARG A 52 36.34 7.62 -0.45
C ARG A 52 35.63 8.97 -0.66
N LEU A 53 34.38 8.95 -1.13
CA LEU A 53 33.54 10.14 -1.22
C LEU A 53 32.89 10.52 0.13
N GLY A 54 33.13 9.75 1.20
CA GLY A 54 32.61 10.03 2.54
C GLY A 54 31.12 9.72 2.70
N LYS A 55 30.56 8.81 1.89
CA LYS A 55 29.16 8.38 2.01
C LYS A 55 28.97 7.50 3.25
N SER A 56 27.80 7.57 3.87
CA SER A 56 27.54 6.79 5.08
C SER A 56 27.38 5.29 4.74
N ALA A 57 27.64 4.43 5.72
CA ALA A 57 27.46 2.99 5.54
C ALA A 57 26.02 2.62 5.12
N GLY A 58 25.00 3.29 5.69
CA GLY A 58 23.61 3.07 5.33
C GLY A 58 23.30 3.45 3.87
N GLN A 59 23.84 4.58 3.40
CA GLN A 59 23.70 5.01 2.00
C GLN A 59 24.36 4.03 1.04
N ILE A 60 25.57 3.56 1.38
CA ILE A 60 26.34 2.62 0.56
C ILE A 60 25.63 1.27 0.48
N GLU A 61 25.19 0.70 1.61
CA GLU A 61 24.48 -0.58 1.63
C GLU A 61 23.14 -0.52 0.88
N SER A 62 22.37 0.57 1.06
CA SER A 62 21.11 0.75 0.35
C SER A 62 21.30 0.89 -1.18
N ALA A 63 22.31 1.66 -1.61
CA ALA A 63 22.64 1.79 -3.02
C ALA A 63 23.16 0.48 -3.64
N LEU A 64 23.99 -0.27 -2.91
CA LEU A 64 24.47 -1.59 -3.33
C LEU A 64 23.31 -2.59 -3.46
N PHE A 65 22.35 -2.56 -2.53
CA PHE A 65 21.15 -3.40 -2.61
C PHE A 65 20.36 -3.12 -3.90
N ALA A 66 20.12 -1.85 -4.22
CA ALA A 66 19.42 -1.45 -5.44
C ALA A 66 20.12 -1.97 -6.70
N MET A 67 21.44 -1.81 -6.76
CA MET A 67 22.27 -2.24 -7.89
C MET A 67 22.35 -3.76 -8.00
N VAL A 68 22.38 -4.49 -6.88
CA VAL A 68 22.32 -5.95 -6.85
C VAL A 68 20.97 -6.45 -7.36
N ALA A 69 19.86 -5.86 -6.92
CA ALA A 69 18.53 -6.23 -7.41
C ALA A 69 18.43 -6.06 -8.94
N TRP A 70 18.93 -4.94 -9.47
CA TRP A 70 18.95 -4.67 -10.92
C TRP A 70 19.83 -5.65 -11.70
N ILE A 71 21.09 -5.85 -11.29
CA ILE A 71 22.00 -6.73 -12.02
C ILE A 71 21.57 -8.20 -11.94
N ASP A 72 20.98 -8.65 -10.83
CA ASP A 72 20.42 -10.01 -10.73
C ASP A 72 19.26 -10.22 -11.71
N GLU A 73 18.43 -9.19 -11.95
CA GLU A 73 17.37 -9.26 -12.96
C GLU A 73 17.95 -9.35 -14.38
N VAL A 74 19.02 -8.60 -14.67
CA VAL A 74 19.77 -8.73 -15.94
C VAL A 74 20.36 -10.15 -16.08
N LEU A 75 21.04 -10.64 -15.05
CA LEU A 75 21.66 -11.97 -15.02
C LEU A 75 20.63 -13.08 -15.17
N SER A 76 19.43 -12.93 -14.62
CA SER A 76 18.36 -13.93 -14.72
C SER A 76 17.90 -14.20 -16.16
N ARG A 77 18.13 -13.24 -17.08
CA ARG A 77 17.85 -13.40 -18.51
C ARG A 77 18.96 -14.12 -19.26
N HIS A 78 20.11 -14.34 -18.64
CA HIS A 78 21.22 -15.05 -19.26
C HIS A 78 20.93 -16.56 -19.27
N PRO A 79 21.00 -17.24 -20.43
CA PRO A 79 20.58 -18.64 -20.57
C PRO A 79 21.42 -19.61 -19.71
N GLY A 80 22.65 -19.25 -19.37
CA GLY A 80 23.51 -20.02 -18.48
C GLY A 80 23.24 -19.83 -16.98
N CYS A 81 22.32 -18.94 -16.57
CA CYS A 81 22.05 -18.66 -15.15
C CYS A 81 20.91 -19.49 -14.54
N GLU A 82 20.11 -20.21 -15.32
CA GLU A 82 19.04 -21.08 -14.80
C GLU A 82 19.57 -22.28 -13.98
N ALA A 83 20.85 -22.66 -14.15
CA ALA A 83 21.40 -23.91 -13.61
C ALA A 83 22.55 -23.75 -12.59
N ALA A 84 23.16 -22.57 -12.41
CA ALA A 84 24.58 -22.53 -11.98
C ALA A 84 24.96 -21.81 -10.66
N ALA A 85 24.18 -20.91 -10.06
CA ALA A 85 24.60 -20.28 -8.79
C ALA A 85 23.45 -19.56 -8.07
N ALA A 86 23.57 -19.43 -6.74
CA ALA A 86 22.70 -18.56 -5.96
C ALA A 86 22.82 -17.09 -6.47
N PRO A 87 21.70 -16.36 -6.65
CA PRO A 87 21.69 -14.95 -7.01
C PRO A 87 22.54 -14.08 -6.09
N LEU A 88 23.02 -12.93 -6.57
CA LEU A 88 23.86 -12.04 -5.78
C LEU A 88 23.12 -11.47 -4.56
N GLN A 89 21.81 -11.21 -4.65
CA GLN A 89 20.94 -10.83 -3.53
C GLN A 89 21.01 -11.82 -2.37
N MET A 90 21.09 -13.12 -2.65
CA MET A 90 21.18 -14.16 -1.62
C MET A 90 22.58 -14.21 -1.02
N ARG A 91 23.61 -14.06 -1.86
CA ARG A 91 25.02 -14.15 -1.45
C ARG A 91 25.51 -12.94 -0.66
N LEU A 92 25.04 -11.75 -1.01
CA LEU A 92 25.52 -10.48 -0.46
C LEU A 92 24.59 -9.92 0.61
N PHE A 93 23.27 -10.14 0.48
CA PHE A 93 22.27 -9.54 1.37
C PHE A 93 21.38 -10.57 2.09
N ASN A 94 21.59 -11.87 1.88
CA ASN A 94 20.73 -12.94 2.41
C ASN A 94 19.23 -12.72 2.10
N SER A 95 18.94 -12.06 0.97
CA SER A 95 17.58 -11.82 0.49
C SER A 95 17.24 -12.78 -0.65
N SER A 96 16.04 -13.34 -0.60
CA SER A 96 15.45 -14.12 -1.70
C SER A 96 14.39 -13.33 -2.48
N ASN A 97 14.13 -12.07 -2.12
CA ASN A 97 13.00 -11.29 -2.63
C ASN A 97 13.36 -9.81 -2.93
N ALA A 98 14.57 -9.55 -3.44
CA ALA A 98 15.00 -8.18 -3.75
C ALA A 98 14.09 -7.49 -4.78
N LYS A 99 13.38 -8.26 -5.61
CA LYS A 99 12.39 -7.79 -6.59
C LYS A 99 11.25 -6.97 -5.97
N THR A 100 10.87 -7.27 -4.73
CA THR A 100 9.84 -6.55 -3.97
C THR A 100 10.48 -5.62 -2.93
N GLU A 101 11.49 -6.10 -2.20
CA GLU A 101 12.19 -5.32 -1.18
C GLU A 101 12.79 -4.01 -1.74
N PHE A 102 13.19 -4.00 -3.02
CA PHE A 102 13.64 -2.79 -3.72
C PHE A 102 12.61 -1.65 -3.59
N PHE A 103 11.34 -1.92 -3.83
CA PHE A 103 10.29 -0.90 -3.78
C PHE A 103 9.95 -0.49 -2.35
N HIS A 104 10.08 -1.40 -1.39
CA HIS A 104 9.97 -1.07 0.04
C HIS A 104 11.09 -0.12 0.48
N HIS A 105 12.34 -0.40 0.12
CA HIS A 105 13.45 0.49 0.44
C HIS A 105 13.27 1.86 -0.22
N LEU A 106 12.92 1.91 -1.52
CA LEU A 106 12.70 3.16 -2.26
C LEU A 106 11.59 4.03 -1.64
N SER A 107 10.48 3.42 -1.25
CA SER A 107 9.35 4.13 -0.62
C SER A 107 9.64 4.60 0.81
N ALA A 108 10.51 3.88 1.54
CA ALA A 108 10.93 4.22 2.89
C ALA A 108 12.04 5.29 2.94
N LEU A 109 12.65 5.65 1.80
CA LEU A 109 13.70 6.67 1.77
C LEU A 109 13.15 8.02 2.24
N PRO A 110 13.81 8.69 3.21
CA PRO A 110 13.44 10.04 3.61
C PRO A 110 13.82 11.06 2.52
N ALA A 111 13.35 12.29 2.67
CA ALA A 111 13.51 13.34 1.65
C ALA A 111 14.96 13.83 1.49
N ASP A 112 15.79 13.66 2.50
CA ASP A 112 17.21 14.03 2.53
C ASP A 112 18.14 12.97 1.92
N GLU A 113 17.66 11.75 1.72
CA GLU A 113 18.39 10.66 1.05
C GLU A 113 18.29 10.71 -0.49
N GLU A 114 18.54 11.89 -1.04
CA GLU A 114 18.36 12.19 -2.46
C GLU A 114 19.31 11.39 -3.37
N GLU A 115 20.59 11.26 -2.99
CA GLU A 115 21.58 10.52 -3.79
C GLU A 115 21.32 9.01 -3.81
N VAL A 116 20.76 8.45 -2.73
CA VAL A 116 20.33 7.04 -2.70
C VAL A 116 19.09 6.88 -3.57
N ARG A 117 18.11 7.79 -3.47
CA ARG A 117 16.92 7.81 -4.32
C ARG A 117 17.30 7.88 -5.81
N GLU A 118 18.33 8.65 -6.15
CA GLU A 118 18.87 8.74 -7.51
C GLU A 118 19.39 7.40 -8.04
N VAL A 119 20.08 6.61 -7.20
CA VAL A 119 20.56 5.25 -7.57
C VAL A 119 19.38 4.31 -7.85
N TYR A 120 18.38 4.29 -6.97
CA TYR A 120 17.15 3.51 -7.18
C TYR A 120 16.41 3.94 -8.44
N TRP A 121 16.25 5.25 -8.64
CA TRP A 121 15.57 5.78 -9.81
C TRP A 121 16.30 5.40 -11.10
N HIS A 122 17.64 5.43 -11.12
CA HIS A 122 18.42 4.99 -12.28
C HIS A 122 18.25 3.51 -12.58
N ALA A 123 18.16 2.63 -11.58
CA ALA A 123 17.84 1.22 -11.82
C ALA A 123 16.50 1.06 -12.57
N LEU A 124 15.46 1.82 -12.17
CA LEU A 124 14.16 1.83 -12.85
C LEU A 124 14.25 2.39 -14.26
N ALA A 125 14.98 3.49 -14.45
CA ALA A 125 15.19 4.10 -15.77
C ALA A 125 15.94 3.16 -16.74
N LEU A 126 16.80 2.30 -16.20
CA LEU A 126 17.54 1.27 -16.94
C LEU A 126 16.80 -0.07 -17.07
N GLY A 127 15.50 -0.08 -16.77
CA GLY A 127 14.61 -1.19 -17.09
C GLY A 127 14.45 -2.24 -15.98
N PHE A 128 14.87 -1.94 -14.74
CA PHE A 128 14.49 -2.78 -13.60
C PHE A 128 12.97 -2.81 -13.45
N LYS A 129 12.37 -4.01 -13.50
CA LYS A 129 10.93 -4.21 -13.32
C LYS A 129 10.59 -4.76 -11.94
N GLY A 130 11.41 -5.67 -11.41
CA GLY A 130 11.16 -6.33 -10.14
C GLY A 130 9.78 -6.98 -10.08
N GLN A 131 8.98 -6.62 -9.07
CA GLN A 131 7.60 -7.13 -8.92
C GLN A 131 6.63 -6.70 -10.05
N TYR A 132 6.99 -5.71 -10.88
CA TYR A 132 6.18 -5.22 -12.01
C TYR A 132 6.60 -5.85 -13.35
N TYR A 133 7.15 -7.08 -13.35
CA TYR A 133 7.68 -7.75 -14.54
C TYR A 133 6.68 -7.89 -15.70
N PHE A 134 5.38 -7.89 -15.40
CA PHE A 134 4.28 -8.00 -16.37
C PHE A 134 3.95 -6.68 -17.08
N GLU A 135 4.40 -5.54 -16.56
CA GLU A 135 4.19 -4.24 -17.21
C GLU A 135 5.13 -4.05 -18.41
N SER A 136 4.62 -3.37 -19.43
CA SER A 136 5.35 -3.03 -20.65
C SER A 136 5.20 -1.54 -20.90
N GLY A 137 6.31 -0.81 -21.00
CA GLY A 137 6.31 0.64 -21.12
C GLY A 137 6.09 1.36 -19.78
N ASP A 138 5.82 2.66 -19.86
CA ASP A 138 5.71 3.57 -18.71
C ASP A 138 4.26 4.00 -18.42
N ASP A 139 3.25 3.37 -19.03
CA ASP A 139 1.83 3.69 -18.81
C ASP A 139 1.24 3.08 -17.52
N GLY A 140 1.97 2.15 -16.89
CA GLY A 140 1.54 1.38 -15.70
C GLY A 140 1.97 1.97 -14.36
N GLU A 141 1.91 1.16 -13.29
CA GLU A 141 2.34 1.59 -11.95
C GLU A 141 3.85 1.82 -11.87
N LEU A 142 4.64 1.06 -12.62
CA LEU A 142 6.09 1.25 -12.69
C LEU A 142 6.46 2.63 -13.25
N GLY A 143 5.72 3.09 -14.27
CA GLY A 143 5.88 4.42 -14.84
C GLY A 143 5.50 5.53 -13.86
N LYS A 144 4.37 5.38 -13.13
CA LYS A 144 3.98 6.32 -12.08
C LYS A 144 5.03 6.42 -10.97
N LEU A 145 5.63 5.31 -10.56
CA LEU A 145 6.71 5.31 -9.57
C LEU A 145 7.98 5.99 -10.09
N LYS A 146 8.34 5.75 -11.35
CA LYS A 146 9.45 6.45 -12.02
C LYS A 146 9.21 7.97 -12.03
N ASP A 147 8.01 8.42 -12.37
CA ASP A 147 7.67 9.85 -12.38
C ASP A 147 7.71 10.45 -10.97
N LEU A 148 7.06 9.78 -10.00
CA LEU A 148 6.98 10.23 -8.61
C LEU A 148 8.37 10.43 -8.00
N HIS A 149 9.26 9.44 -8.14
CA HIS A 149 10.60 9.51 -7.56
C HIS A 149 11.53 10.41 -8.40
N GLY A 150 11.34 10.49 -9.72
CA GLY A 150 12.11 11.37 -10.60
C GLY A 150 11.91 12.85 -10.29
N GLN A 151 10.68 13.26 -9.93
CA GLN A 151 10.38 14.64 -9.53
C GLN A 151 11.07 15.07 -8.23
N GLN A 152 11.49 14.12 -7.41
CA GLN A 152 12.13 14.34 -6.10
C GLN A 152 13.67 14.42 -6.19
N LEU A 153 14.26 14.19 -7.35
CA LEU A 153 15.71 14.30 -7.56
C LEU A 153 16.14 15.78 -7.71
N ALA A 154 17.36 16.14 -7.30
CA ALA A 154 17.88 17.50 -7.55
C ALA A 154 18.01 17.80 -9.04
N ILE A 155 18.48 16.80 -9.81
CA ILE A 155 18.49 16.87 -11.26
C ILE A 155 17.27 16.09 -11.75
N ARG A 156 16.18 16.82 -11.96
CA ARG A 156 14.94 16.23 -12.44
C ARG A 156 15.13 15.72 -13.88
N PRO A 157 14.71 14.48 -14.17
CA PRO A 157 14.64 13.98 -15.53
C PRO A 157 13.75 14.88 -16.38
N ALA A 158 14.13 15.14 -17.63
CA ALA A 158 13.28 15.86 -18.57
C ALA A 158 12.06 15.00 -18.91
N SER A 159 10.87 15.59 -18.91
CA SER A 159 9.67 14.88 -19.36
C SER A 159 9.70 14.80 -20.89
N LEU A 160 9.50 13.59 -21.43
CA LEU A 160 9.50 13.37 -22.88
C LEU A 160 8.34 14.12 -23.56
N ASP A 161 7.23 14.33 -22.85
CA ASP A 161 6.06 15.05 -23.36
C ASP A 161 6.28 16.56 -23.48
N THR A 162 7.15 17.12 -22.64
CA THR A 162 7.51 18.54 -22.65
C THR A 162 8.84 18.81 -23.34
N LEU A 163 9.54 17.78 -23.81
CA LEU A 163 10.89 17.89 -24.36
C LEU A 163 10.97 18.87 -25.55
N ALA A 164 9.89 19.00 -26.32
CA ALA A 164 9.77 19.95 -27.42
C ALA A 164 9.65 21.42 -26.96
N GLU A 165 9.13 21.64 -25.74
CA GLU A 165 8.96 22.95 -25.12
C GLU A 165 10.16 23.29 -24.21
N ASP A 166 10.89 22.27 -23.76
CA ASP A 166 12.04 22.41 -22.87
C ASP A 166 13.29 22.90 -23.59
N ARG A 167 13.98 23.85 -22.95
CA ARG A 167 15.18 24.48 -23.48
C ARG A 167 16.44 23.63 -23.26
N ILE A 168 16.49 22.47 -23.92
CA ILE A 168 17.51 21.43 -23.74
C ILE A 168 18.84 21.68 -24.48
N THR A 169 18.98 22.75 -25.26
CA THR A 169 20.25 23.08 -25.95
C THR A 169 20.65 24.55 -25.75
N PRO A 170 21.93 24.91 -25.90
CA PRO A 170 22.37 26.31 -25.81
C PRO A 170 21.91 27.20 -26.99
N GLN A 171 21.04 26.72 -27.87
CA GLN A 171 20.64 27.48 -29.07
C GLN A 171 19.92 28.79 -28.68
N PRO A 172 20.06 29.85 -29.49
CA PRO A 172 19.36 31.10 -29.22
C PRO A 172 17.86 30.92 -29.43
N TYR A 173 17.13 30.73 -28.33
CA TYR A 173 15.66 30.75 -28.23
C TYR A 173 15.00 32.11 -28.60
N GLY A 174 15.77 33.03 -29.17
CA GLY A 174 15.31 34.34 -29.62
C GLY A 174 14.71 34.33 -31.02
N VAL A 175 14.82 33.22 -31.74
CA VAL A 175 14.13 33.02 -33.02
C VAL A 175 12.84 32.27 -32.75
N PRO A 176 11.68 32.74 -33.25
CA PRO A 176 10.43 31.99 -33.14
C PRO A 176 10.61 30.60 -33.75
N ASP A 177 10.21 29.55 -33.02
CA ASP A 177 10.27 28.20 -33.54
C ASP A 177 9.49 28.13 -34.86
N PRO A 178 9.99 27.39 -35.87
CA PRO A 178 9.21 27.12 -37.06
C PRO A 178 7.89 26.48 -36.64
N PRO A 179 6.75 26.85 -37.27
CA PRO A 179 5.45 26.30 -36.89
C PRO A 179 5.53 24.78 -36.93
N GLY A 180 5.51 24.17 -35.74
CA GLY A 180 5.60 22.74 -35.57
C GLY A 180 4.38 22.02 -36.14
N PRO A 181 4.43 20.67 -36.24
CA PRO A 181 3.26 19.88 -36.58
C PRO A 181 2.10 20.27 -35.66
N ARG A 182 0.91 20.49 -36.24
CA ARG A 182 -0.29 20.83 -35.45
C ARG A 182 -0.46 19.83 -34.33
N ASP A 183 -0.50 20.31 -33.08
CA ASP A 183 -0.82 19.50 -31.90
C ASP A 183 -2.12 18.72 -32.18
N PRO A 184 -2.05 17.39 -32.36
CA PRO A 184 -3.22 16.57 -32.69
C PRO A 184 -4.23 16.56 -31.53
N GLN A 185 -3.84 17.00 -30.33
CA GLN A 185 -4.67 17.04 -29.14
C GLN A 185 -5.28 18.43 -28.87
N GLY A 186 -4.95 19.47 -29.64
CA GLY A 186 -5.49 20.82 -29.43
C GLY A 186 -7.03 20.88 -29.50
N ARG A 187 -7.63 20.09 -30.41
CA ARG A 187 -9.09 19.92 -30.48
C ARG A 187 -9.66 19.17 -29.27
N LYS A 188 -8.93 18.18 -28.75
CA LYS A 188 -9.33 17.43 -27.55
C LYS A 188 -9.29 18.32 -26.31
N ARG A 189 -8.27 19.18 -26.16
CA ARG A 189 -8.15 20.14 -25.05
C ARG A 189 -9.24 21.22 -25.10
N ALA A 190 -9.58 21.73 -26.28
CA ALA A 190 -10.71 22.65 -26.45
C ALA A 190 -12.05 22.00 -26.08
N LEU A 191 -12.27 20.76 -26.51
CA LEU A 191 -13.45 19.97 -26.15
C LEU A 191 -13.49 19.68 -24.64
N LEU A 192 -12.34 19.39 -24.02
CA LEU A 192 -12.21 19.19 -22.59
C LEU A 192 -12.56 20.47 -21.81
N ARG A 193 -12.10 21.64 -22.27
CA ARG A 193 -12.41 22.95 -21.66
C ARG A 193 -13.90 23.27 -21.75
N THR A 194 -14.54 22.99 -22.89
CA THR A 194 -15.98 23.19 -23.05
C THR A 194 -16.78 22.22 -22.17
N VAL A 195 -16.36 20.96 -22.08
CA VAL A 195 -16.98 19.97 -21.21
C VAL A 195 -16.80 20.35 -19.73
N ALA A 196 -15.60 20.79 -19.34
CA ALA A 196 -15.33 21.27 -17.99
C ALA A 196 -16.16 22.52 -17.63
N ALA A 197 -16.26 23.49 -18.55
CA ALA A 197 -17.10 24.67 -18.33
C ALA A 197 -18.58 24.29 -18.18
N LEU A 198 -19.09 23.37 -19.01
CA LEU A 198 -20.46 22.87 -18.90
C LEU A 198 -20.68 22.09 -17.60
N ALA A 199 -19.70 21.27 -17.20
CA ALA A 199 -19.71 20.49 -15.96
C ALA A 199 -19.63 21.37 -14.71
N VAL A 200 -19.25 22.65 -14.82
CA VAL A 200 -19.31 23.62 -13.72
C VAL A 200 -20.62 24.43 -13.78
N VAL A 201 -20.99 24.94 -14.96
CA VAL A 201 -22.15 25.82 -15.14
C VAL A 201 -23.48 25.10 -14.90
N VAL A 202 -23.62 23.85 -15.37
CA VAL A 202 -24.86 23.07 -15.21
C VAL A 202 -25.16 22.75 -13.74
N PRO A 203 -24.22 22.21 -12.94
CA PRO A 203 -24.47 22.01 -11.52
C PRO A 203 -24.59 23.32 -10.74
N LEU A 204 -23.89 24.40 -11.12
CA LEU A 204 -24.10 25.72 -10.47
C LEU A 204 -25.52 26.27 -10.73
N ALA A 205 -26.03 26.15 -11.96
CA ALA A 205 -27.39 26.53 -12.29
C ALA A 205 -28.42 25.65 -11.56
N TYR A 206 -28.15 24.34 -11.48
CA TYR A 206 -28.97 23.39 -10.73
C TYR A 206 -28.96 23.69 -9.22
N LEU A 207 -27.79 23.96 -8.64
CA LEU A 207 -27.62 24.33 -7.24
C LEU A 207 -28.35 25.64 -6.91
N ALA A 208 -28.27 26.63 -7.81
CA ALA A 208 -29.00 27.89 -7.68
C ALA A 208 -30.53 27.66 -7.67
N THR A 209 -31.05 26.76 -8.52
CA THR A 209 -32.48 26.40 -8.50
C THR A 209 -32.88 25.62 -7.25
N HIS A 210 -31.99 24.78 -6.70
CA HIS A 210 -32.24 24.05 -5.45
C HIS A 210 -32.20 24.95 -4.23
N LEU A 211 -31.28 25.91 -4.16
CA LEU A 211 -31.20 26.89 -3.08
C LEU A 211 -32.41 27.83 -3.04
N LEU A 212 -33.02 28.11 -4.20
CA LEU A 212 -34.25 28.91 -4.31
C LEU A 212 -35.52 28.10 -4.02
N THR A 213 -35.47 26.77 -4.10
CA THR A 213 -36.63 25.87 -3.91
C THR A 213 -36.55 24.98 -2.66
N HIS A 214 -35.40 24.91 -1.98
CA HIS A 214 -35.26 24.23 -0.69
C HIS A 214 -35.96 25.02 0.40
N SER A 215 -37.23 24.65 0.57
CA SER A 215 -38.01 24.63 1.79
C SER A 215 -37.15 24.76 3.05
N ARG A 216 -37.52 25.72 3.90
CA ARG A 216 -37.03 25.90 5.28
C ARG A 216 -36.76 24.54 5.95
N GLU A 217 -35.50 24.16 6.04
CA GLU A 217 -35.10 23.01 6.83
C GLU A 217 -35.45 23.30 8.28
N THR A 218 -36.17 22.37 8.90
CA THR A 218 -36.43 22.37 10.34
C THR A 218 -35.07 22.47 11.05
N PRO A 219 -34.85 23.43 11.97
CA PRO A 219 -33.56 23.58 12.61
C PRO A 219 -33.16 22.27 13.29
N LEU A 220 -32.00 21.73 12.91
CA LEU A 220 -31.43 20.53 13.50
C LEU A 220 -31.37 20.70 15.02
N THR A 221 -31.83 19.68 15.74
CA THR A 221 -31.71 19.64 17.20
C THR A 221 -30.24 19.73 17.61
N LEU A 222 -29.96 20.19 18.82
CA LEU A 222 -28.58 20.30 19.34
C LEU A 222 -27.80 18.99 19.17
N VAL A 223 -28.43 17.85 19.49
CA VAL A 223 -27.83 16.52 19.37
C VAL A 223 -27.49 16.18 17.93
N GLN A 224 -28.39 16.46 16.98
CA GLN A 224 -28.13 16.21 15.56
C GLN A 224 -26.99 17.06 15.01
N ARG A 225 -26.84 18.31 15.48
CA ARG A 225 -25.68 19.15 15.12
C ARG A 225 -24.37 18.59 15.67
N VAL A 226 -24.37 18.11 16.92
CA VAL A 226 -23.20 17.44 17.50
C VAL A 226 -22.89 16.16 16.75
N GLU A 227 -23.91 15.35 16.45
CA GLU A 227 -23.78 14.11 15.68
C GLU A 227 -23.15 14.37 14.30
N GLN A 228 -23.64 15.38 13.58
CA GLN A 228 -23.09 15.78 12.29
C GLN A 228 -21.63 16.25 12.39
N GLN A 229 -21.26 16.96 13.47
CA GLN A 229 -19.89 17.40 13.70
C GLN A 229 -18.94 16.20 13.96
N VAL A 230 -19.36 15.22 14.77
CA VAL A 230 -18.48 14.08 15.09
C VAL A 230 -18.34 13.11 13.92
N GLN A 231 -19.30 13.09 12.98
CA GLN A 231 -19.24 12.28 11.77
C GLN A 231 -18.25 12.78 10.71
N THR A 232 -17.65 13.97 10.86
CA THR A 232 -16.65 14.48 9.91
C THR A 232 -15.25 13.89 10.11
N TYR A 233 -15.05 13.09 11.15
CA TYR A 233 -13.75 12.50 11.48
C TYR A 233 -13.51 11.25 10.64
N ALA A 234 -12.41 11.24 9.88
CA ALA A 234 -12.00 10.06 9.12
C ALA A 234 -11.51 8.95 10.06
N CYS A 235 -11.75 7.69 9.69
CA CYS A 235 -11.35 6.51 10.47
C CYS A 235 -11.86 6.55 11.92
N ALA A 236 -13.08 7.07 12.13
CA ALA A 236 -13.69 7.22 13.44
C ALA A 236 -15.14 6.70 13.44
N ASP A 237 -15.54 6.08 14.55
CA ASP A 237 -16.92 5.64 14.77
C ASP A 237 -17.41 6.29 16.06
N LEU A 238 -17.93 7.51 15.92
CA LEU A 238 -18.37 8.37 17.00
C LEU A 238 -19.89 8.47 17.00
N SER A 239 -20.47 8.50 18.18
CA SER A 239 -21.91 8.72 18.38
C SER A 239 -22.13 9.72 19.52
N ALA A 240 -23.10 10.60 19.35
CA ALA A 240 -23.53 11.58 20.33
C ALA A 240 -24.95 11.25 20.80
N ARG A 241 -25.14 11.24 22.11
CA ARG A 241 -26.45 11.09 22.74
C ARG A 241 -26.61 12.15 23.81
N GLN A 242 -27.82 12.68 23.95
CA GLN A 242 -28.16 13.57 25.06
C GLN A 242 -28.79 12.78 26.19
N THR A 243 -28.29 12.98 27.40
CA THR A 243 -28.91 12.41 28.60
C THR A 243 -30.17 13.21 28.98
N PRO A 244 -31.10 12.64 29.76
CA PRO A 244 -32.27 13.37 30.24
C PRO A 244 -31.93 14.67 31.01
N GLU A 245 -30.75 14.73 31.61
CA GLU A 245 -30.21 15.89 32.34
C GLU A 245 -29.65 16.99 31.42
N GLY A 246 -29.66 16.76 30.09
CA GLY A 246 -29.19 17.72 29.09
C GLY A 246 -27.71 17.59 28.72
N ILE A 247 -26.97 16.65 29.33
CA ILE A 247 -25.53 16.43 29.08
C ILE A 247 -25.35 15.76 27.72
N ILE A 248 -24.41 16.28 26.92
CA ILE A 248 -24.04 15.66 25.64
C ILE A 248 -22.95 14.61 25.89
N ARG A 249 -23.30 13.33 25.75
CA ARG A 249 -22.35 12.21 25.84
C ARG A 249 -21.89 11.81 24.45
N VAL A 250 -20.59 11.97 24.18
CA VAL A 250 -19.95 11.49 22.96
C VAL A 250 -19.14 10.23 23.28
N SER A 251 -19.38 9.16 22.54
CA SER A 251 -18.71 7.88 22.74
C SER A 251 -18.30 7.26 21.42
N GLY A 252 -17.15 6.59 21.40
CA GLY A 252 -16.68 5.93 20.17
C GLY A 252 -15.18 5.75 20.06
N TRP A 253 -14.70 5.68 18.82
CA TRP A 253 -13.31 5.41 18.48
C TRP A 253 -12.73 6.50 17.59
N VAL A 254 -11.45 6.81 17.77
CA VAL A 254 -10.67 7.74 16.93
C VAL A 254 -9.26 7.19 16.66
N PRO A 255 -8.60 7.57 15.55
CA PRO A 255 -7.34 6.96 15.17
C PRO A 255 -6.12 7.48 15.93
N THR A 256 -6.17 8.71 16.43
CA THR A 256 -5.04 9.32 17.15
C THR A 256 -5.47 10.01 18.45
N MET A 257 -4.50 10.23 19.34
CA MET A 257 -4.73 11.02 20.56
C MET A 257 -5.00 12.49 20.25
N GLU A 258 -4.48 13.01 19.13
CA GLU A 258 -4.78 14.36 18.67
C GLU A 258 -6.26 14.51 18.32
N ASP A 259 -6.85 13.48 17.69
CA ASP A 259 -8.28 13.46 17.38
C ASP A 259 -9.14 13.43 18.66
N VAL A 260 -8.71 12.72 19.72
CA VAL A 260 -9.41 12.76 21.03
C VAL A 260 -9.53 14.20 21.52
N VAL A 261 -8.41 14.94 21.51
CA VAL A 261 -8.37 16.33 21.96
C VAL A 261 -9.19 17.23 21.03
N ARG A 262 -9.12 16.99 19.72
CA ARG A 262 -9.88 17.76 18.72
C ARG A 262 -11.39 17.58 18.89
N VAL A 263 -11.87 16.35 19.02
CA VAL A 263 -13.30 16.04 19.28
C VAL A 263 -13.77 16.74 20.54
N GLN A 264 -13.01 16.63 21.64
CA GLN A 264 -13.39 17.26 22.90
C GLN A 264 -13.49 18.78 22.80
N ARG A 265 -12.53 19.42 22.10
CA ARG A 265 -12.50 20.87 21.90
C ARG A 265 -13.68 21.34 21.04
N GLU A 266 -13.90 20.69 19.90
CA GLU A 266 -14.94 21.08 18.95
C GLU A 266 -16.34 20.91 19.54
N VAL A 267 -16.62 19.76 20.18
CA VAL A 267 -17.93 19.50 20.79
C VAL A 267 -18.23 20.48 21.93
N ARG A 268 -17.24 20.81 22.77
CA ARG A 268 -17.39 21.83 23.82
C ARG A 268 -17.57 23.25 23.27
N GLY A 269 -17.04 23.52 22.08
CA GLY A 269 -17.16 24.82 21.40
C GLY A 269 -18.49 25.02 20.67
N LEU A 270 -19.34 23.99 20.56
CA LEU A 270 -20.59 24.08 19.82
C LEU A 270 -21.65 24.94 20.55
N PRO A 271 -22.30 25.90 19.86
CA PRO A 271 -23.32 26.75 20.47
C PRO A 271 -24.50 25.93 21.02
N GLY A 272 -24.76 26.09 22.32
CA GLY A 272 -25.84 25.41 23.04
C GLY A 272 -25.40 24.17 23.84
N VAL A 273 -24.12 23.77 23.73
CA VAL A 273 -23.55 22.72 24.58
C VAL A 273 -23.04 23.34 25.89
N THR A 274 -23.63 22.94 27.02
CA THR A 274 -23.23 23.42 28.36
C THR A 274 -22.38 22.40 29.09
N GLU A 275 -22.73 21.11 29.02
CA GLU A 275 -22.05 20.03 29.71
C GLU A 275 -21.82 18.84 28.78
N THR A 276 -20.63 18.27 28.85
CA THR A 276 -20.17 17.20 27.95
C THR A 276 -19.52 16.07 28.70
N SER A 277 -19.81 14.83 28.31
CA SER A 277 -19.14 13.62 28.79
C SER A 277 -18.53 12.86 27.59
N PHE A 278 -17.30 12.39 27.74
CA PHE A 278 -16.56 11.73 26.66
C PHE A 278 -16.13 10.33 27.07
N ASP A 279 -16.41 9.35 26.22
CA ASP A 279 -16.01 7.95 26.34
C ASP A 279 -15.35 7.53 25.01
N LEU A 280 -14.14 8.06 24.79
CA LEU A 280 -13.39 7.94 23.54
C LEU A 280 -12.24 6.96 23.73
N ARG A 281 -12.08 6.04 22.78
CA ARG A 281 -10.99 5.06 22.75
C ARG A 281 -10.20 5.16 21.45
N LEU A 282 -8.96 4.72 21.49
CA LEU A 282 -8.10 4.71 20.30
C LEU A 282 -8.34 3.47 19.45
N ARG A 283 -8.40 3.66 18.14
CA ARG A 283 -8.35 2.60 17.15
C ARG A 283 -7.52 3.07 15.97
N VAL A 284 -6.23 2.76 16.01
CA VAL A 284 -5.25 3.25 15.03
C VAL A 284 -5.52 2.66 13.65
N TRP A 285 -5.23 3.43 12.60
CA TRP A 285 -5.19 2.93 11.23
C TRP A 285 -4.18 1.77 11.10
N PRO A 286 -4.46 0.69 10.35
CA PRO A 286 -5.59 0.47 9.43
C PRO A 286 -6.85 -0.10 10.10
N HIS A 287 -6.80 -0.45 11.39
CA HIS A 287 -7.87 -1.20 12.07
C HIS A 287 -9.23 -0.50 12.05
N CYS A 288 -9.26 0.83 12.13
CA CYS A 288 -10.50 1.60 12.04
C CYS A 288 -11.17 1.49 10.67
N GLU A 289 -10.40 1.59 9.58
CA GLU A 289 -10.91 1.42 8.20
C GLU A 289 -11.48 0.01 7.99
N VAL A 290 -10.77 -1.02 8.47
CA VAL A 290 -11.21 -2.41 8.32
C VAL A 290 -12.57 -2.62 8.99
N VAL A 291 -12.72 -2.19 10.25
CA VAL A 291 -14.01 -2.35 10.94
C VAL A 291 -15.11 -1.57 10.25
N GLU A 292 -14.82 -0.38 9.73
CA GLU A 292 -15.80 0.41 8.97
C GLU A 292 -16.28 -0.34 7.72
N ILE A 293 -15.35 -0.90 6.94
CA ILE A 293 -15.67 -1.75 5.77
C ILE A 293 -16.52 -2.96 6.18
N LEU A 294 -16.17 -3.61 7.31
CA LEU A 294 -16.81 -4.85 7.75
C LEU A 294 -18.16 -4.64 8.45
N LYS A 295 -18.44 -3.44 8.96
CA LYS A 295 -19.63 -3.08 9.74
C LYS A 295 -20.97 -3.60 9.16
N PRO A 296 -21.30 -3.38 7.86
CA PRO A 296 -22.54 -3.91 7.29
C PRO A 296 -22.60 -5.44 7.25
N TYR A 297 -21.45 -6.11 7.05
CA TYR A 297 -21.36 -7.57 6.96
C TYR A 297 -21.41 -8.23 8.35
N GLN A 298 -20.88 -7.56 9.37
CA GLN A 298 -21.03 -7.97 10.78
C GLN A 298 -22.47 -7.79 11.28
N ALA A 299 -23.14 -6.71 10.86
CA ALA A 299 -24.57 -6.53 11.15
C ALA A 299 -25.39 -7.68 10.56
N ARG A 300 -25.15 -8.01 9.27
CA ARG A 300 -25.81 -9.14 8.60
C ARG A 300 -25.56 -10.48 9.29
N ASN A 301 -24.33 -10.76 9.71
CA ASN A 301 -23.99 -12.00 10.43
C ASN A 301 -24.85 -12.16 11.71
N ARG A 302 -25.01 -11.06 12.46
CA ARG A 302 -25.80 -11.02 13.70
C ARG A 302 -27.30 -11.09 13.45
N GLU A 303 -27.81 -10.28 12.52
CA GLU A 303 -29.24 -10.18 12.21
C GLU A 303 -29.81 -11.48 11.63
N LEU A 304 -29.05 -12.14 10.76
CA LEU A 304 -29.45 -13.40 10.14
C LEU A 304 -29.06 -14.63 10.97
N GLY A 305 -28.29 -14.45 12.05
CA GLY A 305 -27.86 -15.55 12.92
C GLY A 305 -27.03 -16.60 12.18
N HIS A 306 -26.18 -16.19 11.24
CA HIS A 306 -25.39 -17.13 10.44
C HIS A 306 -24.27 -17.80 11.24
N GLY A 307 -23.82 -17.20 12.34
CA GLY A 307 -22.94 -17.85 13.31
C GLY A 307 -21.47 -17.93 12.92
N LEU A 308 -21.02 -17.19 11.90
CA LEU A 308 -19.58 -17.01 11.65
C LEU A 308 -18.95 -16.38 12.89
N LYS A 309 -17.90 -17.01 13.43
CA LYS A 309 -17.25 -16.54 14.66
C LYS A 309 -15.74 -16.71 14.60
N VAL A 310 -15.02 -15.69 15.07
CA VAL A 310 -13.56 -15.69 15.19
C VAL A 310 -13.14 -15.68 16.66
N GLU A 311 -12.25 -16.60 17.03
CA GLU A 311 -11.72 -16.72 18.38
C GLU A 311 -10.21 -16.93 18.36
N ALA A 312 -9.50 -16.35 19.33
CA ALA A 312 -8.07 -16.56 19.50
C ALA A 312 -7.82 -17.68 20.49
N ALA A 313 -7.35 -18.82 20.00
CA ALA A 313 -7.08 -20.01 20.80
C ALA A 313 -5.87 -19.82 21.74
N SER A 314 -4.92 -18.99 21.31
CA SER A 314 -3.67 -18.69 22.00
C SER A 314 -3.74 -17.47 22.92
N ALA A 315 -4.76 -16.63 22.79
CA ALA A 315 -4.83 -15.38 23.55
C ALA A 315 -5.40 -15.59 24.96
N HIS A 316 -4.76 -14.97 25.95
CA HIS A 316 -5.26 -14.93 27.31
C HIS A 316 -5.83 -13.55 27.63
N LYS A 317 -7.14 -13.49 27.90
CA LYS A 317 -7.88 -12.22 28.14
C LYS A 317 -7.71 -11.20 27.01
N GLY A 318 -7.66 -11.67 25.75
CA GLY A 318 -7.47 -10.82 24.58
C GLY A 318 -6.04 -10.32 24.36
N GLN A 319 -5.06 -10.86 25.12
CA GLN A 319 -3.65 -10.52 24.98
C GLN A 319 -2.84 -11.70 24.45
N LEU A 320 -1.86 -11.39 23.60
CA LEU A 320 -0.85 -12.30 23.08
C LEU A 320 0.53 -11.79 23.53
N ARG A 321 1.34 -12.64 24.16
CA ARG A 321 2.66 -12.23 24.66
C ARG A 321 3.74 -12.54 23.65
N GLU A 322 4.83 -11.79 23.70
CA GLU A 322 6.03 -12.04 22.89
C GLU A 322 6.46 -13.52 22.96
N GLY A 323 6.64 -14.12 21.78
CA GLY A 323 7.00 -15.54 21.64
C GLY A 323 5.82 -16.51 21.70
N ASP A 324 4.59 -16.05 21.96
CA ASP A 324 3.41 -16.90 21.88
C ASP A 324 3.10 -17.25 20.40
N PRO A 325 2.64 -18.48 20.11
CA PRO A 325 2.16 -18.84 18.78
C PRO A 325 0.82 -18.15 18.51
N VAL A 326 0.66 -17.57 17.33
CA VAL A 326 -0.58 -16.88 16.93
C VAL A 326 -1.56 -17.89 16.34
N LEU A 327 -2.31 -18.55 17.22
CA LEU A 327 -3.33 -19.55 16.84
C LEU A 327 -4.75 -19.01 16.96
N PHE A 328 -5.53 -19.21 15.90
CA PHE A 328 -6.91 -18.77 15.79
C PHE A 328 -7.85 -19.93 15.42
N HIS A 329 -9.07 -19.86 15.92
CA HIS A 329 -10.18 -20.71 15.51
C HIS A 329 -11.22 -19.85 14.81
N VAL A 330 -11.62 -20.28 13.62
CA VAL A 330 -12.72 -19.65 12.88
C VAL A 330 -13.80 -20.68 12.66
N THR A 331 -14.94 -20.47 13.31
CA THR A 331 -16.15 -21.28 13.12
C THR A 331 -16.91 -20.74 11.93
N GLY A 332 -17.03 -21.56 10.88
CA GLY A 332 -17.79 -21.27 9.68
C GLY A 332 -19.28 -21.07 9.97
N PRO A 333 -20.01 -20.40 9.07
CA PRO A 333 -21.43 -20.14 9.28
C PRO A 333 -22.28 -21.41 9.17
N ASN A 334 -23.59 -21.28 9.42
CA ASN A 334 -24.59 -22.34 9.30
C ASN A 334 -24.91 -22.80 7.86
N TYR A 335 -23.99 -22.58 6.92
CA TYR A 335 -24.09 -23.02 5.53
C TYR A 335 -22.71 -23.39 4.99
N ASP A 336 -22.68 -24.23 3.96
CA ASP A 336 -21.44 -24.55 3.25
C ASP A 336 -20.98 -23.34 2.42
N GLY A 337 -19.70 -22.99 2.50
CA GLY A 337 -19.20 -21.79 1.86
C GLY A 337 -17.68 -21.68 1.82
N TYR A 338 -17.23 -20.47 1.54
CA TYR A 338 -15.84 -20.09 1.39
C TYR A 338 -15.46 -19.11 2.49
N LEU A 339 -14.37 -19.40 3.18
CA LEU A 339 -13.81 -18.60 4.25
C LEU A 339 -12.57 -17.87 3.77
N TRP A 340 -12.50 -16.58 4.06
CA TRP A 340 -11.35 -15.71 3.84
C TRP A 340 -10.98 -15.04 5.16
N VAL A 341 -9.74 -15.19 5.62
CA VAL A 341 -9.28 -14.66 6.90
C VAL A 341 -8.00 -13.83 6.73
N ASP A 342 -8.00 -12.62 7.26
CA ASP A 342 -6.88 -11.69 7.23
C ASP A 342 -6.48 -11.26 8.64
N TYR A 343 -5.19 -11.23 8.91
CA TYR A 343 -4.60 -10.73 10.15
C TYR A 343 -3.88 -9.40 9.90
N TYR A 344 -4.30 -8.35 10.61
CA TYR A 344 -3.74 -7.01 10.54
C TYR A 344 -2.84 -6.78 11.75
N THR A 345 -1.60 -6.39 11.46
CA THR A 345 -0.55 -6.20 12.45
C THR A 345 -0.54 -4.78 13.02
N ALA A 346 0.15 -4.59 14.14
CA ALA A 346 0.26 -3.29 14.81
C ALA A 346 1.03 -2.23 13.99
N ASP A 347 1.90 -2.65 13.09
CA ASP A 347 2.64 -1.79 12.14
C ASP A 347 1.88 -1.52 10.83
N GLY A 348 0.67 -2.05 10.67
CA GLY A 348 -0.20 -1.73 9.53
C GLY A 348 0.02 -2.59 8.28
N ALA A 349 0.60 -3.79 8.44
CA ALA A 349 0.60 -4.82 7.43
C ALA A 349 -0.64 -5.73 7.53
N VAL A 350 -0.90 -6.47 6.45
CA VAL A 350 -1.98 -7.45 6.33
C VAL A 350 -1.36 -8.78 5.93
N MET A 351 -1.76 -9.83 6.62
CA MET A 351 -1.29 -11.19 6.41
C MET A 351 -2.50 -12.06 6.08
N HIS A 352 -2.45 -12.71 4.92
CA HIS A 352 -3.57 -13.51 4.43
C HIS A 352 -3.44 -14.94 4.95
N LEU A 353 -4.33 -15.33 5.86
CA LEU A 353 -4.28 -16.64 6.50
C LEU A 353 -4.84 -17.70 5.55
N LYS A 354 -4.01 -18.65 5.16
CA LYS A 354 -4.41 -19.77 4.31
C LYS A 354 -5.12 -20.82 5.14
N ALA A 355 -6.29 -21.22 4.66
CA ALA A 355 -7.08 -22.30 5.21
C ALA A 355 -7.12 -23.43 4.15
N GLY A 356 -6.20 -24.40 4.24
CA GLY A 356 -6.10 -25.52 3.28
C GLY A 356 -5.27 -25.24 2.01
N ARG A 357 -5.59 -25.92 0.89
CA ARG A 357 -4.87 -25.80 -0.40
C ARG A 357 -5.33 -24.54 -1.17
N GLY A 358 -5.02 -23.37 -0.65
CA GLY A 358 -5.39 -22.07 -1.26
C GLY A 358 -5.47 -20.96 -0.23
N GLN A 359 -5.79 -19.74 -0.67
CA GLN A 359 -6.03 -18.60 0.24
C GLN A 359 -7.43 -18.60 0.87
N GLN A 360 -8.32 -19.49 0.40
CA GLN A 360 -9.66 -19.65 0.94
C GLN A 360 -9.94 -21.10 1.26
N ALA A 361 -10.50 -21.36 2.44
CA ALA A 361 -11.03 -22.68 2.76
C ALA A 361 -12.46 -22.79 2.26
N GLN A 362 -12.76 -23.90 1.61
CA GLN A 362 -14.11 -24.42 1.64
C GLN A 362 -14.37 -24.94 3.05
N VAL A 363 -15.42 -24.45 3.69
CA VAL A 363 -15.84 -24.85 5.03
C VAL A 363 -17.26 -25.36 4.98
N ARG A 364 -17.53 -26.44 5.70
CA ARG A 364 -18.89 -26.95 5.91
C ARG A 364 -19.62 -26.10 6.94
N ALA A 365 -20.94 -26.21 6.93
CA ALA A 365 -21.79 -25.56 7.92
C ALA A 365 -21.32 -25.86 9.37
N GLY A 366 -20.93 -24.82 10.11
CA GLY A 366 -20.48 -24.90 11.50
C GLY A 366 -19.09 -25.53 11.72
N GLU A 367 -18.35 -25.85 10.65
CA GLU A 367 -17.00 -26.40 10.75
C GLU A 367 -16.05 -25.36 11.37
N THR A 368 -15.19 -25.79 12.30
CA THR A 368 -14.17 -24.92 12.88
C THR A 368 -12.82 -25.21 12.24
N VAL A 369 -12.20 -24.18 11.67
CA VAL A 369 -10.87 -24.23 11.07
C VAL A 369 -9.88 -23.61 12.02
N GLU A 370 -8.78 -24.32 12.26
CA GLU A 370 -7.63 -23.78 13.00
C GLU A 370 -6.64 -23.14 12.02
N LEU A 371 -6.24 -21.91 12.30
CA LEU A 371 -5.31 -21.11 11.52
C LEU A 371 -4.09 -20.76 12.37
N GLY A 372 -2.91 -20.69 11.74
CA GLY A 372 -1.67 -20.31 12.42
C GLY A 372 -0.63 -21.42 12.62
N ARG A 373 -0.95 -22.70 12.34
CA ARG A 373 -0.02 -23.83 12.57
C ARG A 373 1.04 -24.02 11.49
N ASP A 374 0.68 -23.90 10.21
CA ASP A 374 1.54 -24.25 9.07
C ASP A 374 2.41 -23.07 8.60
N ILE A 375 2.82 -22.21 9.52
CA ILE A 375 3.39 -20.90 9.19
C ILE A 375 4.76 -20.73 9.85
N PRO A 376 5.81 -20.30 9.12
CA PRO A 376 7.19 -20.30 9.61
C PRO A 376 7.40 -19.49 10.90
N ALA A 377 8.47 -19.82 11.64
CA ALA A 377 8.83 -19.29 12.96
C ALA A 377 8.88 -17.74 13.08
N SER A 378 8.87 -17.03 11.95
CA SER A 378 8.64 -15.58 11.82
C SER A 378 7.25 -15.10 12.31
N TRP A 379 6.36 -15.99 12.76
CA TRP A 379 4.97 -15.68 13.14
C TRP A 379 4.69 -15.77 14.64
N LEU A 380 5.74 -15.79 15.46
CA LEU A 380 5.62 -15.52 16.87
C LEU A 380 5.28 -14.05 17.07
N VAL A 381 4.53 -13.75 18.13
CA VAL A 381 4.29 -12.37 18.55
C VAL A 381 5.64 -11.68 18.76
N ALA A 382 5.88 -10.61 18.01
CA ALA A 382 7.14 -9.88 18.01
C ALA A 382 6.86 -8.36 17.95
N PRO A 383 7.86 -7.51 18.25
CA PRO A 383 7.73 -6.07 18.07
C PRO A 383 7.41 -5.69 16.60
N PRO A 384 6.67 -4.59 16.37
CA PRO A 384 6.11 -3.71 17.40
C PRO A 384 4.85 -4.27 18.07
N PHE A 385 4.77 -4.07 19.38
CA PHE A 385 3.62 -4.47 20.19
C PHE A 385 2.48 -3.45 20.08
N GLY A 386 1.24 -3.92 20.16
CA GLY A 386 0.06 -3.08 20.18
C GLY A 386 -1.19 -3.80 19.70
N THR A 387 -2.19 -3.02 19.33
CA THR A 387 -3.46 -3.56 18.84
C THR A 387 -3.27 -4.28 17.51
N VAL A 388 -3.85 -5.47 17.40
CA VAL A 388 -3.94 -6.26 16.17
C VAL A 388 -5.39 -6.66 15.92
N LEU A 389 -5.73 -6.95 14.67
CA LEU A 389 -7.10 -7.32 14.27
C LEU A 389 -7.07 -8.58 13.42
N LEU A 390 -7.93 -9.51 13.75
CA LEU A 390 -8.27 -10.63 12.89
C LEU A 390 -9.64 -10.38 12.26
N ALA A 391 -9.74 -10.46 10.94
CA ALA A 391 -10.99 -10.33 10.22
C ALA A 391 -11.29 -11.62 9.46
N ALA A 392 -12.50 -12.15 9.60
CA ALA A 392 -12.99 -13.26 8.81
C ALA A 392 -14.21 -12.84 7.99
N LEU A 393 -14.21 -13.27 6.73
CA LEU A 393 -15.26 -13.08 5.75
C LEU A 393 -15.73 -14.45 5.29
N SER A 394 -17.05 -14.63 5.17
CA SER A 394 -17.63 -15.85 4.62
C SER A 394 -18.65 -15.52 3.54
N SER A 395 -18.67 -16.36 2.50
CA SER A 395 -19.61 -16.26 1.37
C SER A 395 -20.01 -17.66 0.89
N PRO A 396 -21.27 -17.88 0.50
CA PRO A 396 -21.70 -19.16 -0.09
C PRO A 396 -21.11 -19.42 -1.49
N VAL A 397 -20.53 -18.39 -2.12
CA VAL A 397 -19.84 -18.46 -3.41
C VAL A 397 -18.38 -18.02 -3.27
N PRO A 398 -17.45 -18.53 -4.10
CA PRO A 398 -16.05 -18.11 -4.06
C PRO A 398 -15.92 -16.60 -4.26
N PHE A 399 -14.91 -15.99 -3.63
CA PHE A 399 -14.60 -14.59 -3.90
C PHE A 399 -13.83 -14.51 -5.23
N SER A 400 -14.25 -13.62 -6.13
CA SER A 400 -13.79 -13.56 -7.52
C SER A 400 -12.28 -13.36 -7.70
N GLU A 401 -11.59 -12.79 -6.70
CA GLU A 401 -10.15 -12.50 -6.74
C GLU A 401 -9.31 -13.44 -5.87
N ALA A 402 -9.91 -14.47 -5.27
CA ALA A 402 -9.19 -15.50 -4.52
C ALA A 402 -8.22 -16.35 -5.37
N ALA A 403 -8.35 -16.25 -6.69
CA ALA A 403 -7.61 -17.05 -7.67
C ALA A 403 -6.31 -16.40 -8.15
N ALA A 404 -6.03 -15.14 -7.81
CA ALA A 404 -4.73 -14.52 -8.06
C ALA A 404 -3.76 -14.88 -6.92
N GLU A 405 -2.56 -15.34 -7.23
CA GLU A 405 -1.52 -15.61 -6.21
C GLU A 405 -1.15 -14.31 -5.49
N ARG A 406 -1.82 -14.03 -4.36
CA ARG A 406 -1.47 -12.89 -3.50
C ARG A 406 -0.18 -13.18 -2.73
N PRO A 407 0.64 -12.15 -2.49
CA PRO A 407 1.74 -12.28 -1.55
C PRO A 407 1.17 -12.66 -0.16
N PRO A 408 1.89 -13.46 0.63
CA PRO A 408 1.41 -13.87 1.97
C PRO A 408 1.28 -12.69 2.95
N PHE A 409 1.95 -11.57 2.65
CA PHE A 409 1.89 -10.32 3.39
C PHE A 409 1.86 -9.13 2.42
N GLU A 410 1.13 -8.06 2.76
CA GLU A 410 1.13 -6.79 2.02
C GLU A 410 0.77 -5.60 2.94
N LEU A 411 0.97 -4.36 2.48
CA LEU A 411 0.58 -3.17 3.26
C LEU A 411 -0.93 -2.94 3.22
N ALA A 412 -1.52 -2.57 4.37
CA ALA A 412 -2.96 -2.35 4.45
C ALA A 412 -3.46 -1.23 3.53
N SER A 413 -2.63 -0.22 3.24
CA SER A 413 -2.98 0.88 2.32
C SER A 413 -3.25 0.38 0.90
N ALA A 414 -2.46 -0.58 0.42
CA ALA A 414 -2.66 -1.21 -0.89
C ALA A 414 -3.85 -2.18 -0.87
N TYR A 415 -4.04 -2.88 0.24
CA TYR A 415 -5.06 -3.92 0.37
C TYR A 415 -6.49 -3.36 0.53
N LEU A 416 -6.68 -2.32 1.34
CA LEU A 416 -8.02 -1.87 1.75
C LEU A 416 -8.89 -1.37 0.60
N GLN A 417 -8.29 -0.74 -0.42
CA GLN A 417 -9.02 -0.34 -1.62
C GLN A 417 -9.57 -1.56 -2.37
N ARG A 418 -8.73 -2.58 -2.58
CA ARG A 418 -9.15 -3.83 -3.23
C ARG A 418 -10.22 -4.55 -2.42
N LEU A 419 -10.06 -4.61 -1.10
CA LEU A 419 -11.07 -5.22 -0.23
C LEU A 419 -12.45 -4.57 -0.43
N ARG A 420 -12.52 -3.23 -0.52
CA ARG A 420 -13.77 -2.51 -0.83
C ARG A 420 -14.33 -2.89 -2.20
N GLU A 421 -13.48 -2.91 -3.22
CA GLU A 421 -13.87 -3.27 -4.58
C GLU A 421 -14.40 -4.71 -4.66
N THR A 422 -13.71 -5.67 -4.03
CA THR A 422 -14.16 -7.07 -3.98
C THR A 422 -15.50 -7.23 -3.25
N LEU A 423 -15.70 -6.50 -2.16
CA LEU A 423 -16.93 -6.56 -1.37
C LEU A 423 -18.11 -5.81 -2.01
N ALA A 424 -17.82 -4.80 -2.84
CA ALA A 424 -18.80 -4.06 -3.64
C ALA A 424 -19.15 -4.78 -4.96
N ALA A 425 -18.21 -5.53 -5.54
CA ALA A 425 -18.38 -6.21 -6.82
C ALA A 425 -19.05 -7.59 -6.66
N GLY A 426 -20.13 -7.81 -7.42
CA GLY A 426 -20.69 -9.15 -7.67
C GLY A 426 -21.85 -9.58 -6.76
N GLN A 427 -22.46 -10.72 -7.12
CA GLN A 427 -23.55 -11.34 -6.35
C GLN A 427 -23.10 -11.83 -4.96
N SER A 428 -21.78 -11.93 -4.74
CA SER A 428 -21.14 -12.32 -3.48
C SER A 428 -21.32 -11.26 -2.40
N GLY A 429 -21.13 -9.97 -2.69
CA GLY A 429 -21.26 -8.89 -1.69
C GLY A 429 -22.64 -8.83 -0.99
N ALA A 430 -23.71 -9.20 -1.70
CA ALA A 430 -25.05 -9.30 -1.13
C ALA A 430 -25.21 -10.43 -0.09
N ARG A 431 -24.33 -11.44 -0.11
CA ARG A 431 -24.39 -12.64 0.74
C ARG A 431 -23.21 -12.80 1.69
N VAL A 432 -22.19 -11.94 1.56
CA VAL A 432 -21.03 -11.93 2.45
C VAL A 432 -21.46 -11.59 3.86
N ILE A 433 -20.87 -12.26 4.83
CA ILE A 433 -20.93 -11.94 6.26
C ILE A 433 -19.51 -11.82 6.79
N ALA A 434 -19.36 -11.11 7.90
CA ALA A 434 -18.06 -10.93 8.53
C ALA A 434 -18.14 -11.11 10.05
N ASP A 435 -17.00 -11.46 10.63
CA ASP A 435 -16.72 -11.31 12.04
C ASP A 435 -15.29 -10.81 12.22
N ALA A 436 -15.01 -10.13 13.34
CA ALA A 436 -13.68 -9.59 13.59
C ALA A 436 -13.33 -9.59 15.08
N LEU A 437 -12.07 -9.84 15.38
CA LEU A 437 -11.54 -9.97 16.74
C LEU A 437 -10.33 -9.07 16.94
N PHE A 438 -10.41 -8.19 17.93
CA PHE A 438 -9.28 -7.38 18.38
C PHE A 438 -8.49 -8.10 19.46
N LEU A 439 -7.17 -7.97 19.39
CA LEU A 439 -6.24 -8.46 20.40
C LEU A 439 -5.17 -7.39 20.67
N GLU A 440 -4.48 -7.54 21.78
CA GLU A 440 -3.32 -6.73 22.14
C GLU A 440 -2.07 -7.62 22.18
N THR A 441 -1.05 -7.28 21.41
CA THR A 441 0.27 -7.90 21.54
C THR A 441 1.09 -7.14 22.58
N VAL A 442 1.77 -7.86 23.46
CA VAL A 442 2.51 -7.27 24.58
C VAL A 442 3.89 -7.93 24.77
N PRO A 443 4.89 -7.20 25.31
CA PRO A 443 6.14 -7.81 25.74
C PRO A 443 5.87 -8.84 26.86
N ARG A 444 6.81 -9.78 27.04
CA ARG A 444 6.65 -10.92 27.95
C ARG A 444 6.60 -10.57 29.43
#